data_AF-H6KZ15-F1
#
_entry.id   AF-H6KZ15-F1
#
_cell.length_a   1.000
_cell.length_b   1.000
_cell.length_c   1.000
_cell.angle_alpha   90.00
_cell.angle_beta   90.00
_cell.angle_gamma   90.00
#
_symmetry.space_group_name_H-M   'P 1'
#
loop_
_entity.id
_entity.type
_entity.pdbx_description
1 polymer ?
#
loop_
_entity_poly.entity_id
_entity_poly.type
_entity_poly.pdbx_seq_one_letter_code
_entity_poly.pdbx_strand_id
1 'polypeptide(L)'
;MIELSRDLLSADLYQEIKNLLGEIEEFRQSPLDKIALEKLREHFRTHHIFHSSGIEGNRLTLQETSLVLKEGIDIRGKPLKDSIEVKNLGIAFDFLYELVQQDVEITENYIKQLHSLIIGNDPTLDPGNYRNIGVIITGSEHRPPEPFEVPIKMRDLFDWIKANKDENPIIVAAVAHHEIVKIHPFKDGNGRTARLLLNLILLKSGFPICNIKRSERPDYYNALSLADEGEYEPIIEVVTKNCTELFGEYIRLRDESNRLKGWAKRLGNKDTQQELAKRKTQFELWLNKVNQIKLEFKQVVNVIDENVESYYVSFYEYPPITFEKYQQLREKGIAAGTNFFSIRFHNNETNRIVTTLMFRFYRSNKKFPPTANIIPLELNFFNAETNDFQFIGYSNHSHEINLRSFFIADNGRLVVRYANSDKKNPSWEKDHDNEVLSEVVQSFFEKVFSSMLGIR
;
A
#
# COMPACT_ATOMS: atom_id res chain seq x y z
N MET A 1 22.31 9.67 -43.39
CA MET A 1 21.38 9.01 -42.46
C MET A 1 20.01 8.92 -43.11
N ILE A 2 19.25 7.87 -42.84
CA ILE A 2 17.89 7.68 -43.37
C ILE A 2 16.92 8.76 -42.85
N GLU A 3 15.94 9.16 -43.66
CA GLU A 3 14.79 9.94 -43.20
C GLU A 3 13.68 8.99 -42.76
N LEU A 4 13.18 9.14 -41.54
CA LEU A 4 12.09 8.30 -41.03
C LEU A 4 10.78 8.73 -41.69
N SER A 5 10.24 7.91 -42.57
CA SER A 5 8.95 8.13 -43.24
C SER A 5 7.93 7.05 -42.86
N ARG A 6 6.64 7.31 -43.11
CA ARG A 6 5.58 6.33 -42.86
C ARG A 6 5.67 5.09 -43.76
N ASP A 7 6.34 5.20 -44.90
CA ASP A 7 6.50 4.11 -45.86
C ASP A 7 7.67 3.19 -45.51
N LEU A 8 8.39 3.48 -44.41
CA LEU A 8 9.51 2.67 -43.91
C LEU A 8 9.07 1.29 -43.41
N LEU A 9 7.81 1.15 -42.98
CA LEU A 9 7.27 -0.04 -42.36
C LEU A 9 5.95 -0.43 -43.00
N SER A 10 5.65 -1.73 -43.02
CA SER A 10 4.31 -2.21 -43.28
C SER A 10 3.31 -1.63 -42.28
N ALA A 11 2.05 -1.51 -42.72
CA ALA A 11 0.97 -1.02 -41.88
C ALA A 11 0.75 -1.89 -40.62
N ASP A 12 0.98 -3.21 -40.75
CA ASP A 12 0.81 -4.17 -39.66
C ASP A 12 1.87 -3.94 -38.57
N LEU A 13 3.14 -3.84 -38.95
CA LEU A 13 4.24 -3.58 -38.00
C LEU A 13 4.10 -2.21 -37.34
N TYR A 14 3.75 -1.18 -38.11
CA TYR A 14 3.50 0.15 -37.56
C TYR A 14 2.39 0.12 -36.49
N GLN A 15 1.31 -0.64 -36.76
CA GLN A 15 0.21 -0.80 -35.81
C GLN A 15 0.62 -1.61 -34.58
N GLU A 16 1.46 -2.64 -34.72
CA GLU A 16 2.02 -3.40 -33.60
C GLU A 16 2.85 -2.51 -32.67
N ILE A 17 3.78 -1.73 -33.23
CA ILE A 17 4.61 -0.78 -32.47
C ILE A 17 3.74 0.24 -31.74
N LYS A 18 2.68 0.74 -32.39
CA LYS A 18 1.73 1.67 -31.78
C LYS A 18 0.94 1.03 -30.62
N ASN A 19 0.53 -0.23 -30.78
CA ASN A 19 -0.15 -0.96 -29.71
C ASN A 19 0.76 -1.14 -28.50
N LEU A 20 2.02 -1.58 -28.72
CA LEU A 20 3.01 -1.74 -27.66
C LEU A 20 3.26 -0.41 -26.91
N LEU A 21 3.37 0.71 -27.63
CA LEU A 21 3.48 2.03 -27.01
C LEU A 21 2.26 2.32 -26.10
N GLY A 22 1.05 2.04 -26.59
CA GLY A 22 -0.18 2.19 -25.79
C GLY A 22 -0.18 1.35 -24.51
N GLU A 23 0.23 0.08 -24.60
CA GLU A 23 0.31 -0.80 -23.43
C GLU A 23 1.38 -0.36 -22.43
N ILE A 24 2.52 0.17 -22.92
CA ILE A 24 3.57 0.75 -22.07
C ILE A 24 3.06 1.98 -21.33
N GLU A 25 2.37 2.89 -22.00
CA GLU A 25 1.79 4.08 -21.34
C GLU A 25 0.73 3.69 -20.31
N GLU A 26 -0.12 2.70 -20.59
CA GLU A 26 -1.06 2.17 -19.60
C GLU A 26 -0.33 1.56 -18.39
N PHE A 27 0.73 0.79 -18.63
CA PHE A 27 1.51 0.17 -17.57
C PHE A 27 2.16 1.21 -16.63
N ARG A 28 2.61 2.34 -17.16
CA ARG A 28 3.20 3.43 -16.36
C ARG A 28 2.23 4.05 -15.37
N GLN A 29 0.92 3.99 -15.62
CA GLN A 29 -0.10 4.53 -14.70
C GLN A 29 -0.18 3.72 -13.40
N SER A 30 0.25 2.46 -13.40
CA SER A 30 0.23 1.58 -12.24
C SER A 30 1.56 0.82 -12.13
N PRO A 31 2.63 1.49 -11.65
CA PRO A 31 3.96 0.92 -11.63
C PRO A 31 4.09 -0.21 -10.61
N LEU A 32 5.02 -1.12 -10.91
CA LEU A 32 5.47 -2.15 -9.99
C LEU A 32 6.06 -1.53 -8.72
N ASP A 33 6.01 -2.28 -7.61
CA ASP A 33 6.73 -1.88 -6.40
C ASP A 33 8.26 -1.96 -6.63
N LYS A 34 9.00 -1.16 -5.86
CA LYS A 34 10.47 -1.00 -6.04
C LYS A 34 11.23 -2.33 -5.97
N ILE A 35 10.82 -3.26 -5.11
CA ILE A 35 11.49 -4.55 -4.94
C ILE A 35 11.26 -5.44 -6.17
N ALA A 36 10.03 -5.47 -6.68
CA ALA A 36 9.72 -6.19 -7.91
C ALA A 36 10.49 -5.62 -9.11
N LEU A 37 10.59 -4.29 -9.21
CA LEU A 37 11.38 -3.62 -10.25
C LEU A 37 12.87 -3.96 -10.17
N GLU A 38 13.45 -4.00 -8.97
CA GLU A 38 14.86 -4.33 -8.78
C GLU A 38 15.17 -5.78 -9.17
N LYS A 39 14.30 -6.73 -8.78
CA LYS A 39 14.42 -8.13 -9.19
C LYS A 39 14.31 -8.30 -10.71
N LEU A 40 13.39 -7.58 -11.34
CA LEU A 40 13.25 -7.59 -12.80
C LEU A 40 14.48 -7.01 -13.47
N ARG A 41 15.00 -5.90 -12.97
CA ARG A 41 16.24 -5.31 -13.46
C ARG A 41 17.40 -6.30 -13.40
N GLU A 42 17.57 -7.00 -12.29
CA GLU A 42 18.63 -8.00 -12.13
C GLU A 42 18.45 -9.19 -13.08
N HIS A 43 17.21 -9.66 -13.23
CA HIS A 43 16.84 -10.73 -14.15
C HIS A 43 17.16 -10.34 -15.60
N PHE A 44 16.65 -9.20 -16.05
CA PHE A 44 16.85 -8.71 -17.41
C PHE A 44 18.29 -8.33 -17.71
N ARG A 45 19.03 -7.80 -16.74
CA ARG A 45 20.49 -7.59 -16.82
C ARG A 45 21.21 -8.90 -17.12
N THR A 46 20.93 -9.93 -16.33
CA THR A 46 21.61 -11.23 -16.47
C THR A 46 21.30 -11.86 -17.83
N HIS A 47 20.03 -11.83 -18.26
CA HIS A 47 19.62 -12.33 -19.57
C HIS A 47 20.22 -11.53 -20.72
N HIS A 48 20.26 -10.19 -20.61
CA HIS A 48 20.88 -9.33 -21.60
C HIS A 48 22.34 -9.70 -21.82
N ILE A 49 23.11 -9.80 -20.72
CA ILE A 49 24.53 -10.11 -20.77
C ILE A 49 24.77 -11.50 -21.36
N PHE A 50 24.01 -12.51 -20.91
CA PHE A 50 24.09 -13.87 -21.43
C PHE A 50 23.81 -13.96 -22.93
N HIS A 51 22.75 -13.31 -23.41
CA HIS A 51 22.39 -13.35 -24.82
C HIS A 51 23.35 -12.51 -25.68
N SER A 52 23.69 -11.30 -25.23
CA SER A 52 24.55 -10.36 -25.95
C SER A 52 25.98 -10.90 -26.13
N SER A 53 26.57 -11.53 -25.11
CA SER A 53 27.88 -12.19 -25.25
C SER A 53 27.76 -13.52 -26.01
N GLY A 54 26.67 -14.26 -25.82
CA GLY A 54 26.40 -15.51 -26.52
C GLY A 54 26.27 -15.36 -28.05
N ILE A 55 25.74 -14.23 -28.52
CA ILE A 55 25.71 -13.87 -29.95
C ILE A 55 27.13 -13.76 -30.51
N GLU A 56 28.07 -13.21 -29.74
CA GLU A 56 29.49 -13.08 -30.12
C GLU A 56 30.30 -14.38 -29.93
N GLY A 57 29.67 -15.44 -29.40
CA GLY A 57 30.27 -16.77 -29.27
C GLY A 57 30.70 -17.17 -27.86
N ASN A 58 30.34 -16.39 -26.83
CA ASN A 58 30.60 -16.74 -25.43
C ASN A 58 29.90 -18.07 -25.05
N ARG A 59 30.60 -18.91 -24.27
CA ARG A 59 30.22 -20.31 -24.01
C ARG A 59 29.63 -20.54 -22.64
N LEU A 60 29.49 -19.50 -21.83
CA LEU A 60 28.85 -19.60 -20.52
C LEU A 60 27.36 -19.88 -20.71
N THR A 61 26.82 -20.70 -19.83
CA THR A 61 25.39 -20.89 -19.64
C THR A 61 24.81 -19.69 -18.87
N LEU A 62 23.48 -19.58 -18.84
CA LEU A 62 22.81 -18.52 -18.09
C LEU A 62 23.14 -18.60 -16.58
N GLN A 63 23.22 -19.81 -16.01
CA GLN A 63 23.57 -20.02 -14.61
C GLN A 63 25.01 -19.61 -14.32
N GLU A 64 25.96 -20.02 -15.17
CA GLU A 64 27.37 -19.61 -15.06
C GLU A 64 27.52 -18.08 -15.22
N THR A 65 26.80 -17.48 -16.15
CA THR A 65 26.76 -16.02 -16.34
C THR A 65 26.28 -15.31 -15.07
N SER A 66 25.17 -15.79 -14.48
CA SER A 66 24.66 -15.25 -13.21
C SER A 66 25.69 -15.37 -12.09
N LEU A 67 26.45 -16.47 -12.05
CA LEU A 67 27.43 -16.71 -11.00
C LEU A 67 28.65 -15.77 -11.13
N VAL A 68 29.13 -15.55 -12.36
CA VAL A 68 30.17 -14.55 -12.66
C VAL A 68 29.71 -13.14 -12.24
N LEU A 69 28.48 -12.77 -12.57
CA LEU A 69 27.96 -11.43 -12.29
C LEU A 69 27.73 -11.15 -10.80
N LYS A 70 27.33 -12.16 -10.02
CA LYS A 70 27.03 -12.02 -8.59
C LYS A 70 28.24 -12.18 -7.70
N GLU A 71 29.02 -13.23 -7.94
CA GLU A 71 30.10 -13.65 -7.05
C GLU A 71 31.48 -13.23 -7.58
N GLY A 72 31.57 -12.76 -8.82
CA GLY A 72 32.85 -12.37 -9.44
C GLY A 72 33.82 -13.54 -9.65
N ILE A 73 33.33 -14.77 -9.64
CA ILE A 73 34.15 -15.98 -9.74
C ILE A 73 34.39 -16.39 -11.19
N ASP A 74 35.50 -17.09 -11.43
CA ASP A 74 35.78 -17.73 -12.72
C ASP A 74 35.13 -19.12 -12.83
N ILE A 75 34.80 -19.54 -14.05
CA ILE A 75 34.08 -20.78 -14.32
C ILE A 75 35.05 -21.85 -14.80
N ARG A 76 35.23 -22.88 -13.96
CA ARG A 76 36.14 -24.00 -14.24
C ARG A 76 35.77 -24.71 -15.55
N GLY A 77 36.77 -24.92 -16.41
CA GLY A 77 36.60 -25.63 -17.69
C GLY A 77 36.12 -24.76 -18.84
N LYS A 78 36.00 -23.44 -18.63
CA LYS A 78 35.69 -22.45 -19.67
C LYS A 78 36.89 -21.51 -19.86
N PRO A 79 37.04 -20.86 -21.04
CA PRO A 79 38.06 -19.85 -21.23
C PRO A 79 37.87 -18.69 -20.25
N LEU A 80 38.94 -18.25 -19.58
CA LEU A 80 38.92 -17.08 -18.68
C LEU A 80 38.37 -15.82 -19.37
N LYS A 81 38.61 -15.68 -20.68
CA LYS A 81 38.08 -14.59 -21.51
C LYS A 81 36.55 -14.49 -21.42
N ASP A 82 35.84 -15.62 -21.35
CA ASP A 82 34.38 -15.63 -21.32
C ASP A 82 33.84 -15.01 -20.03
N SER A 83 34.48 -15.32 -18.88
CA SER A 83 34.16 -14.73 -17.57
C SER A 83 34.48 -13.22 -17.53
N ILE A 84 35.63 -12.82 -18.10
CA ILE A 84 36.04 -11.41 -18.20
C ILE A 84 35.03 -10.62 -19.04
N GLU A 85 34.63 -11.15 -20.20
CA GLU A 85 33.65 -10.50 -21.08
C GLU A 85 32.31 -10.29 -20.38
N VAL A 86 31.80 -11.32 -19.69
CA VAL A 86 30.55 -11.22 -18.93
C VAL A 86 30.66 -10.16 -17.83
N LYS A 87 31.77 -10.14 -17.09
CA LYS A 87 32.02 -9.15 -16.04
C LYS A 87 32.05 -7.73 -16.60
N ASN A 88 32.83 -7.51 -17.65
CA ASN A 88 32.99 -6.21 -18.31
C ASN A 88 31.66 -5.70 -18.88
N LEU A 89 30.91 -6.56 -19.56
CA LEU A 89 29.59 -6.21 -20.08
C LEU A 89 28.59 -5.90 -18.94
N GLY A 90 28.70 -6.59 -17.81
CA GLY A 90 27.94 -6.26 -16.60
C GLY A 90 28.23 -4.85 -16.08
N ILE A 91 29.50 -4.47 -15.99
CA ILE A 91 29.91 -3.11 -15.57
C ILE A 91 29.39 -2.07 -16.57
N ALA A 92 29.52 -2.33 -17.87
CA ALA A 92 29.00 -1.44 -18.91
C ALA A 92 27.47 -1.27 -18.84
N PHE A 93 26.74 -2.35 -18.53
CA PHE A 93 25.29 -2.30 -18.36
C PHE A 93 24.88 -1.52 -17.11
N ASP A 94 25.66 -1.60 -16.03
CA ASP A 94 25.42 -0.81 -14.82
C ASP A 94 25.66 0.67 -15.08
N PHE A 95 26.74 1.02 -15.79
CA PHE A 95 27.00 2.39 -16.24
C PHE A 95 25.89 2.91 -17.17
N LEU A 96 25.39 2.09 -18.10
CA LEU A 96 24.23 2.45 -18.93
C LEU A 96 23.04 2.86 -18.06
N TYR A 97 22.72 2.11 -17.01
CA TYR A 97 21.64 2.48 -16.10
C TYR A 97 21.89 3.77 -15.34
N GLU A 98 23.13 4.06 -14.94
CA GLU A 98 23.48 5.34 -14.33
C GLU A 98 23.18 6.51 -15.27
N LEU A 99 23.51 6.37 -16.57
CA LEU A 99 23.18 7.37 -17.59
C LEU A 99 21.66 7.58 -17.73
N VAL A 100 20.88 6.50 -17.69
CA VAL A 100 19.41 6.57 -17.72
C VAL A 100 18.89 7.31 -16.49
N GLN A 101 19.39 6.97 -15.29
CA GLN A 101 18.93 7.58 -14.02
C GLN A 101 19.30 9.06 -13.88
N GLN A 102 20.45 9.46 -14.41
CA GLN A 102 20.90 10.86 -14.42
C GLN A 102 20.22 11.70 -15.51
N ASP A 103 19.44 11.06 -16.38
CA ASP A 103 18.76 11.67 -17.53
C ASP A 103 19.69 12.51 -18.43
N VAL A 104 20.93 12.05 -18.63
CA VAL A 104 21.89 12.76 -19.48
C VAL A 104 21.60 12.56 -20.97
N GLU A 105 21.92 13.54 -21.80
CA GLU A 105 21.79 13.42 -23.26
C GLU A 105 22.68 12.30 -23.80
N ILE A 106 22.19 11.53 -24.78
CA ILE A 106 23.00 10.48 -25.42
C ILE A 106 24.06 11.15 -26.28
N THR A 107 25.34 10.86 -26.02
CA THR A 107 26.46 11.47 -26.75
C THR A 107 27.46 10.43 -27.21
N GLU A 108 28.25 10.80 -28.23
CA GLU A 108 29.38 10.02 -28.72
C GLU A 108 30.34 9.59 -27.60
N ASN A 109 30.58 10.48 -26.65
CA ASN A 109 31.49 10.23 -25.54
C ASN A 109 30.98 9.12 -24.60
N TYR A 110 29.66 9.03 -24.37
CA TYR A 110 29.11 7.93 -23.58
C TYR A 110 29.22 6.58 -24.29
N ILE A 111 29.10 6.54 -25.62
CA ILE A 111 29.34 5.32 -26.38
C ILE A 111 30.81 4.89 -26.34
N LYS A 112 31.75 5.84 -26.40
CA LYS A 112 33.18 5.55 -26.19
C LYS A 112 33.46 5.00 -24.79
N GLN A 113 32.84 5.56 -23.74
CA GLN A 113 32.95 5.05 -22.38
C GLN A 113 32.36 3.64 -22.23
N LEU A 114 31.16 3.39 -22.76
CA LEU A 114 30.55 2.05 -22.76
C LEU A 114 31.43 1.04 -23.49
N HIS A 115 31.98 1.40 -24.66
CA HIS A 115 32.92 0.57 -25.39
C HIS A 115 34.19 0.28 -24.56
N SER A 116 34.75 1.30 -23.90
CA SER A 116 35.91 1.14 -23.01
C SER A 116 35.62 0.15 -21.87
N LEU A 117 34.42 0.18 -21.29
CA LEU A 117 34.02 -0.76 -20.24
C LEU A 117 33.83 -2.19 -20.78
N ILE A 118 33.26 -2.34 -21.98
CA ILE A 118 33.08 -3.64 -22.64
C ILE A 118 34.43 -4.32 -22.91
N ILE A 119 35.38 -3.58 -23.48
CA ILE A 119 36.70 -4.12 -23.81
C ILE A 119 37.56 -4.29 -22.56
N GLY A 120 37.43 -3.40 -21.58
CA GLY A 120 38.26 -3.39 -20.38
C GLY A 120 39.70 -2.98 -20.70
N ASN A 121 40.68 -3.58 -20.02
CA ASN A 121 42.09 -3.15 -20.06
C ASN A 121 42.92 -3.83 -21.17
N ASP A 122 42.34 -4.10 -22.34
CA ASP A 122 43.09 -4.66 -23.48
C ASP A 122 43.59 -3.55 -24.41
N PRO A 123 44.86 -3.11 -24.31
CA PRO A 123 45.39 -2.02 -25.13
C PRO A 123 45.49 -2.36 -26.61
N THR A 124 45.46 -3.66 -26.99
CA THR A 124 45.53 -4.05 -28.40
C THR A 124 44.24 -3.68 -29.16
N LEU A 125 43.12 -3.69 -28.43
CA LEU A 125 41.78 -3.36 -28.92
C LEU A 125 41.44 -1.87 -28.80
N ASP A 126 42.32 -1.09 -28.15
CA ASP A 126 42.23 0.37 -28.02
C ASP A 126 40.88 0.86 -27.44
N PRO A 127 40.63 0.58 -26.13
CA PRO A 127 39.33 0.78 -25.51
C PRO A 127 38.86 2.24 -25.60
N GLY A 128 37.61 2.44 -26.03
CA GLY A 128 37.00 3.76 -26.20
C GLY A 128 37.49 4.59 -27.40
N ASN A 129 38.49 4.13 -28.15
CA ASN A 129 39.02 4.84 -29.31
C ASN A 129 38.54 4.21 -30.62
N TYR A 130 38.31 5.04 -31.63
CA TYR A 130 37.95 4.54 -32.96
C TYR A 130 39.11 3.79 -33.61
N ARG A 131 38.76 2.78 -34.40
CA ARG A 131 39.75 2.02 -35.15
C ARG A 131 40.52 2.95 -36.09
N ASN A 132 41.82 2.71 -36.18
CA ASN A 132 42.74 3.35 -37.10
C ASN A 132 43.14 2.43 -38.27
N ILE A 133 42.46 1.29 -38.41
CA ILE A 133 42.70 0.26 -39.42
C ILE A 133 41.41 -0.10 -40.15
N GLY A 134 41.54 -0.51 -41.41
CA GLY A 134 40.46 -1.16 -42.13
C GLY A 134 40.10 -2.50 -41.48
N VAL A 135 38.82 -2.87 -41.54
CA VAL A 135 38.32 -4.12 -40.96
C VAL A 135 37.37 -4.80 -41.94
N ILE A 136 37.31 -6.13 -41.87
CA ILE A 136 36.35 -6.95 -42.59
C ILE A 136 35.51 -7.66 -41.53
N ILE A 137 34.18 -7.63 -41.70
CA ILE A 137 33.26 -8.31 -40.80
C ILE A 137 33.11 -9.74 -41.29
N THR A 138 33.66 -10.70 -40.54
CA THR A 138 33.59 -12.12 -40.89
C THR A 138 32.14 -12.59 -41.02
N GLY A 139 31.77 -13.07 -42.20
CA GLY A 139 30.42 -13.57 -42.49
C GLY A 139 29.41 -12.49 -42.92
N SER A 140 29.88 -11.29 -43.28
CA SER A 140 29.09 -10.23 -43.90
C SER A 140 29.75 -9.77 -45.20
N GLU A 141 28.94 -9.44 -46.22
CA GLU A 141 29.42 -8.82 -47.46
C GLU A 141 29.60 -7.30 -47.33
N HIS A 142 29.10 -6.72 -46.24
CA HIS A 142 29.20 -5.28 -45.96
C HIS A 142 30.65 -4.86 -45.75
N ARG A 143 31.00 -3.72 -46.35
CA ARG A 143 32.31 -3.07 -46.19
C ARG A 143 32.15 -1.83 -45.33
N PRO A 144 32.68 -1.83 -44.09
CA PRO A 144 32.65 -0.66 -43.25
C PRO A 144 33.39 0.52 -43.88
N PRO A 145 33.05 1.77 -43.49
CA PRO A 145 33.75 2.98 -43.90
C PRO A 145 35.27 2.92 -43.68
N GLU A 146 36.03 3.78 -44.35
CA GLU A 146 37.45 3.90 -44.05
C GLU A 146 37.68 4.51 -42.65
N PRO A 147 38.79 4.20 -41.96
CA PRO A 147 39.04 4.68 -40.59
C PRO A 147 38.91 6.20 -40.42
N PHE A 148 39.31 6.97 -41.43
CA PHE A 148 39.24 8.43 -41.40
C PHE A 148 37.82 8.99 -41.54
N GLU A 149 36.87 8.18 -42.04
CA GLU A 149 35.45 8.56 -42.16
C GLU A 149 34.66 8.27 -40.88
N VAL A 150 35.14 7.34 -40.05
CA VAL A 150 34.44 6.89 -38.83
C VAL A 150 34.05 8.05 -37.90
N PRO A 151 34.94 9.00 -37.56
CA PRO A 151 34.56 10.10 -36.66
C PRO A 151 33.42 10.97 -37.21
N ILE A 152 33.39 11.19 -38.52
CA ILE A 152 32.36 11.99 -39.18
C ILE A 152 31.03 11.24 -39.15
N LYS A 153 31.02 9.97 -39.55
CA LYS A 153 29.81 9.13 -39.56
C LYS A 153 29.22 8.91 -38.17
N MET A 154 30.07 8.76 -37.15
CA MET A 154 29.59 8.65 -35.77
C MET A 154 28.95 9.95 -35.29
N ARG A 155 29.53 11.12 -35.63
CA ARG A 155 28.90 12.41 -35.34
C ARG A 155 27.54 12.54 -36.01
N ASP A 156 27.45 12.23 -37.30
CA ASP A 156 26.20 12.27 -38.07
C ASP A 156 25.13 11.35 -37.44
N LEU A 157 25.53 10.19 -36.92
CA LEU A 157 24.62 9.28 -36.21
C LEU A 157 24.07 9.91 -34.92
N PHE A 158 24.91 10.50 -34.06
CA PHE A 158 24.41 11.13 -32.83
C PHE A 158 23.57 12.38 -33.09
N ASP A 159 23.93 13.17 -34.11
CA ASP A 159 23.11 14.29 -34.56
C ASP A 159 21.74 13.80 -35.06
N TRP A 160 21.71 12.67 -35.77
CA TRP A 160 20.46 12.03 -36.20
C TRP A 160 19.63 11.49 -35.03
N ILE A 161 20.24 10.81 -34.05
CA ILE A 161 19.54 10.36 -32.84
C ILE A 161 18.91 11.55 -32.11
N LYS A 162 19.66 12.65 -31.96
CA LYS A 162 19.18 13.88 -31.34
C LYS A 162 18.01 14.50 -32.10
N ALA A 163 18.08 14.55 -33.42
CA ALA A 163 17.04 15.12 -34.27
C ALA A 163 15.73 14.31 -34.24
N ASN A 164 15.81 12.99 -34.03
CA ASN A 164 14.66 12.08 -34.04
C ASN A 164 14.21 11.67 -32.62
N LYS A 165 14.54 12.44 -31.59
CA LYS A 165 14.19 12.11 -30.19
C LYS A 165 12.68 12.00 -29.91
N ASP A 166 11.86 12.67 -30.72
CA ASP A 166 10.40 12.72 -30.58
C ASP A 166 9.69 11.68 -31.46
N GLU A 167 10.46 10.93 -32.27
CA GLU A 167 9.97 9.80 -33.06
C GLU A 167 9.79 8.54 -32.20
N ASN A 168 9.21 7.48 -32.79
CA ASN A 168 8.99 6.24 -32.07
C ASN A 168 10.32 5.63 -31.55
N PRO A 169 10.47 5.42 -30.23
CA PRO A 169 11.74 4.97 -29.65
C PRO A 169 12.22 3.60 -30.16
N ILE A 170 11.31 2.69 -30.53
CA ILE A 170 11.69 1.38 -31.08
C ILE A 170 12.36 1.55 -32.45
N ILE A 171 11.78 2.39 -33.30
CA ILE A 171 12.31 2.65 -34.65
C ILE A 171 13.68 3.32 -34.53
N VAL A 172 13.77 4.38 -33.73
CA VAL A 172 15.03 5.11 -33.51
C VAL A 172 16.11 4.19 -32.93
N ALA A 173 15.77 3.36 -31.94
CA ALA A 173 16.71 2.43 -31.32
C ALA A 173 17.21 1.35 -32.30
N ALA A 174 16.32 0.78 -33.12
CA ALA A 174 16.66 -0.25 -34.10
C ALA A 174 17.54 0.29 -35.23
N VAL A 175 17.22 1.47 -35.77
CA VAL A 175 18.05 2.12 -36.81
C VAL A 175 19.40 2.54 -36.24
N ALA A 176 19.43 3.19 -35.07
CA ALA A 176 20.70 3.60 -34.43
C ALA A 176 21.59 2.40 -34.09
N HIS A 177 20.98 1.29 -33.66
CA HIS A 177 21.66 0.03 -33.44
C HIS A 177 22.34 -0.49 -34.71
N HIS A 178 21.60 -0.59 -35.81
CA HIS A 178 22.14 -1.04 -37.10
C HIS A 178 23.24 -0.10 -37.60
N GLU A 179 23.04 1.22 -37.51
CA GLU A 179 24.01 2.20 -38.00
C GLU A 179 25.36 2.13 -37.26
N ILE A 180 25.39 1.85 -35.95
CA ILE A 180 26.67 1.56 -35.27
C ILE A 180 27.33 0.30 -35.83
N VAL A 181 26.57 -0.77 -36.05
CA VAL A 181 27.10 -2.02 -36.58
C VAL A 181 27.66 -1.82 -38.00
N LYS A 182 26.96 -1.02 -38.81
CA LYS A 182 27.33 -0.64 -40.18
C LYS A 182 28.58 0.23 -40.24
N ILE A 183 28.69 1.25 -39.39
CA ILE A 183 29.89 2.10 -39.29
C ILE A 183 31.08 1.30 -38.77
N HIS A 184 30.82 0.34 -37.87
CA HIS A 184 31.81 -0.52 -37.23
C HIS A 184 32.98 0.28 -36.63
N PRO A 185 32.72 1.22 -35.70
CA PRO A 185 33.70 2.24 -35.31
C PRO A 185 34.90 1.72 -34.52
N PHE A 186 34.81 0.54 -33.90
CA PHE A 186 35.83 -0.01 -33.01
C PHE A 186 36.49 -1.28 -33.60
N LYS A 187 37.65 -1.69 -33.04
CA LYS A 187 38.36 -2.90 -33.46
C LYS A 187 37.64 -4.20 -33.08
N ASP A 188 36.93 -4.20 -31.95
CA ASP A 188 36.06 -5.27 -31.46
C ASP A 188 34.94 -4.63 -30.63
N GLY A 189 33.93 -5.41 -30.21
CA GLY A 189 32.90 -4.94 -29.28
C GLY A 189 31.78 -4.13 -29.91
N ASN A 190 31.77 -3.97 -31.24
CA ASN A 190 30.76 -3.20 -31.97
C ASN A 190 29.34 -3.72 -31.73
N GLY A 191 29.10 -5.04 -31.87
CA GLY A 191 27.78 -5.62 -31.64
C GLY A 191 27.27 -5.44 -30.20
N ARG A 192 28.14 -5.66 -29.21
CA ARG A 192 27.83 -5.45 -27.78
C ARG A 192 27.52 -3.99 -27.50
N THR A 193 28.33 -3.07 -28.03
CA THR A 193 28.13 -1.63 -27.90
C THR A 193 26.83 -1.17 -28.57
N ALA A 194 26.51 -1.68 -29.75
CA ALA A 194 25.28 -1.37 -30.47
C ALA A 194 24.04 -1.84 -29.70
N ARG A 195 24.07 -3.01 -29.06
CA ARG A 195 22.96 -3.50 -28.22
C ARG A 195 22.82 -2.70 -26.92
N LEU A 196 23.92 -2.18 -26.37
CA LEU A 196 23.85 -1.22 -25.26
C LEU A 196 23.26 0.13 -25.72
N LEU A 197 23.66 0.67 -26.87
CA LEU A 197 23.06 1.91 -27.39
C LEU A 197 21.55 1.74 -27.62
N LEU A 198 21.14 0.63 -28.24
CA LEU A 198 19.73 0.28 -28.42
C LEU A 198 18.98 0.39 -27.08
N ASN A 199 19.48 -0.27 -26.05
CA ASN A 199 18.84 -0.28 -24.74
C ASN A 199 18.91 1.07 -24.02
N LEU A 200 19.96 1.87 -24.25
CA LEU A 200 20.06 3.22 -23.71
C LEU A 200 18.95 4.12 -24.28
N ILE A 201 18.69 4.04 -25.59
CA ILE A 201 17.60 4.79 -26.25
C ILE A 201 16.25 4.34 -25.68
N LEU A 202 15.98 3.04 -25.65
CA LEU A 202 14.72 2.51 -25.13
C LEU A 202 14.47 2.91 -23.68
N LEU A 203 15.45 2.69 -22.80
CA LEU A 203 15.30 2.96 -21.37
C LEU A 203 15.11 4.45 -21.07
N LYS A 204 15.80 5.35 -21.78
CA LYS A 204 15.59 6.80 -21.63
C LYS A 204 14.19 7.24 -22.07
N SER A 205 13.61 6.55 -23.05
CA SER A 205 12.21 6.77 -23.47
C SER A 205 11.20 6.02 -22.61
N GLY A 206 11.63 5.38 -21.52
CA GLY A 206 10.80 4.63 -20.58
C GLY A 206 10.26 3.30 -21.13
N PHE A 207 10.88 2.75 -22.18
CA PHE A 207 10.61 1.41 -22.70
C PHE A 207 11.39 0.36 -21.90
N PRO A 208 10.91 -0.90 -21.85
CA PRO A 208 11.72 -2.00 -21.35
C PRO A 208 12.95 -2.21 -22.25
N ILE A 209 13.98 -2.89 -21.73
CA ILE A 209 15.11 -3.28 -22.57
C ILE A 209 14.67 -4.25 -23.67
N CYS A 210 15.47 -4.34 -24.72
CA CYS A 210 15.38 -5.36 -25.74
C CYS A 210 16.48 -6.41 -25.53
N ASN A 211 16.10 -7.68 -25.49
CA ASN A 211 17.01 -8.82 -25.33
C ASN A 211 16.95 -9.74 -26.53
N ILE A 212 17.66 -9.40 -27.60
CA ILE A 212 17.83 -10.26 -28.78
C ILE A 212 18.49 -11.56 -28.32
N LYS A 213 17.79 -12.69 -28.49
CA LYS A 213 18.24 -13.97 -27.94
C LYS A 213 19.36 -14.55 -28.80
N ARG A 214 20.35 -15.19 -28.17
CA ARG A 214 21.42 -15.91 -28.88
C ARG A 214 20.92 -16.98 -29.86
N SER A 215 19.72 -17.53 -29.63
CA SER A 215 19.06 -18.50 -30.52
C SER A 215 18.54 -17.85 -31.81
N GLU A 216 18.27 -16.55 -31.78
CA GLU A 216 17.79 -15.74 -32.91
C GLU A 216 18.94 -15.14 -33.73
N ARG A 217 20.20 -15.56 -33.46
CA ARG A 217 21.38 -15.05 -34.14
C ARG A 217 21.27 -15.12 -35.68
N PRO A 218 20.76 -16.20 -36.31
CA PRO A 218 20.59 -16.24 -37.76
C PRO A 218 19.63 -15.15 -38.27
N ASP A 219 18.45 -15.03 -37.65
CA ASP A 219 17.41 -14.06 -38.05
C ASP A 219 17.90 -12.62 -37.84
N TYR A 220 18.58 -12.37 -36.72
CA TYR A 220 19.17 -11.07 -36.41
C TYR A 220 20.26 -10.68 -37.43
N TYR A 221 21.13 -11.59 -37.83
CA TYR A 221 22.15 -11.30 -38.84
C TYR A 221 21.55 -11.10 -40.24
N ASN A 222 20.51 -11.86 -40.59
CA ASN A 222 19.76 -11.65 -41.82
C ASN A 222 19.12 -10.25 -41.85
N ALA A 223 18.50 -9.82 -40.74
CA ALA A 223 17.90 -8.50 -40.62
C ALA A 223 18.93 -7.36 -40.74
N LEU A 224 20.13 -7.53 -40.17
CA LEU A 224 21.23 -6.57 -40.36
C LEU A 224 21.68 -6.48 -41.82
N SER A 225 21.77 -7.62 -42.52
CA SER A 225 22.15 -7.65 -43.93
C SER A 225 21.15 -6.93 -44.82
N LEU A 226 19.85 -7.13 -44.59
CA LEU A 226 18.78 -6.42 -45.31
C LEU A 226 18.82 -4.91 -45.01
N ALA A 227 19.07 -4.53 -43.76
CA ALA A 227 19.23 -3.13 -43.38
C ALA A 227 20.50 -2.49 -44.00
N ASP A 228 21.56 -3.25 -44.27
CA ASP A 228 22.72 -2.76 -45.02
C ASP A 228 22.34 -2.31 -46.44
N GLU A 229 21.39 -3.00 -47.05
CA GLU A 229 20.79 -2.72 -48.37
C GLU A 229 19.69 -1.61 -48.32
N GLY A 230 19.33 -1.16 -47.12
CA GLY A 230 18.34 -0.09 -46.89
C GLY A 230 16.96 -0.57 -46.45
N GLU A 231 16.77 -1.88 -46.29
CA GLU A 231 15.52 -2.48 -45.80
C GLU A 231 15.56 -2.60 -44.26
N TYR A 232 15.07 -1.56 -43.56
CA TYR A 232 15.12 -1.50 -42.09
C TYR A 232 13.98 -2.22 -41.37
N GLU A 233 12.90 -2.56 -42.08
CA GLU A 233 11.74 -3.21 -41.48
C GLU A 233 12.12 -4.51 -40.73
N PRO A 234 12.90 -5.46 -41.29
CA PRO A 234 13.28 -6.68 -40.58
C PRO A 234 14.02 -6.45 -39.25
N ILE A 235 14.90 -5.46 -39.17
CA ILE A 235 15.62 -5.18 -37.91
C ILE A 235 14.69 -4.52 -36.89
N ILE A 236 13.75 -3.70 -37.34
CA ILE A 236 12.71 -3.09 -36.49
C ILE A 236 11.75 -4.17 -35.97
N GLU A 237 11.39 -5.17 -36.78
CA GLU A 237 10.61 -6.33 -36.34
C GLU A 237 11.32 -7.12 -35.24
N VAL A 238 12.61 -7.43 -35.41
CA VAL A 238 13.41 -8.15 -34.41
C VAL A 238 13.40 -7.42 -33.07
N VAL A 239 13.56 -6.09 -33.08
CA VAL A 239 13.53 -5.26 -31.86
C VAL A 239 12.12 -5.21 -31.27
N THR A 240 11.09 -4.97 -32.10
CA THR A 240 9.69 -4.89 -31.68
C THR A 240 9.27 -6.18 -30.98
N LYS A 241 9.48 -7.34 -31.63
CA LYS A 241 9.17 -8.66 -31.07
C LYS A 241 9.84 -8.88 -29.72
N ASN A 242 11.15 -8.62 -29.63
CA ASN A 242 11.90 -8.85 -28.40
C ASN A 242 11.49 -7.88 -27.27
N CYS A 243 11.14 -6.64 -27.60
CA CYS A 243 10.56 -5.69 -26.65
C CYS A 243 9.17 -6.15 -26.16
N THR A 244 8.28 -6.57 -27.06
CA THR A 244 6.93 -7.06 -26.73
C THR A 244 7.00 -8.27 -25.81
N GLU A 245 7.84 -9.26 -26.15
CA GLU A 245 8.02 -10.46 -25.32
C GLU A 245 8.48 -10.10 -23.91
N LEU A 246 9.49 -9.23 -23.78
CA LEU A 246 10.00 -8.82 -22.48
C LEU A 246 8.97 -8.01 -21.70
N PHE A 247 8.22 -7.14 -22.37
CA PHE A 247 7.17 -6.34 -21.75
C PHE A 247 6.02 -7.21 -21.20
N GLY A 248 5.69 -8.31 -21.87
CA GLY A 248 4.75 -9.31 -21.36
C GLY A 248 5.15 -9.87 -19.98
N GLU A 249 6.45 -10.01 -19.71
CA GLU A 249 6.94 -10.42 -18.38
C GLU A 249 6.72 -9.34 -17.31
N TYR A 250 6.89 -8.06 -17.65
CA TYR A 250 6.55 -6.95 -16.76
C TYR A 250 5.06 -6.96 -16.38
N ILE A 251 4.17 -7.13 -17.37
CA ILE A 251 2.72 -7.20 -17.16
C ILE A 251 2.37 -8.36 -16.23
N ARG A 252 2.87 -9.56 -16.52
CA ARG A 252 2.60 -10.78 -15.73
C ARG A 252 2.95 -10.59 -14.25
N LEU A 253 4.10 -9.99 -13.96
CA LEU A 253 4.55 -9.77 -12.58
C LEU A 253 3.74 -8.67 -11.88
N ARG A 254 3.32 -7.63 -12.60
CA ARG A 254 2.44 -6.59 -12.05
C ARG A 254 1.12 -7.18 -11.62
N ASP A 255 0.53 -8.02 -12.47
CA ASP A 255 -0.76 -8.65 -12.19
C ASP A 255 -0.66 -9.61 -11.01
N GLU A 256 0.46 -10.31 -10.87
CA GLU A 256 0.75 -11.13 -9.69
C GLU A 256 0.90 -10.30 -8.40
N SER A 257 1.66 -9.21 -8.44
CA SER A 257 1.82 -8.29 -7.30
C SER A 257 0.46 -7.69 -6.89
N ASN A 258 -0.35 -7.26 -7.86
CA ASN A 258 -1.70 -6.74 -7.62
C ASN A 258 -2.63 -7.81 -7.02
N ARG A 259 -2.55 -9.06 -7.49
CA ARG A 259 -3.29 -10.19 -6.92
C ARG A 259 -2.91 -10.44 -5.47
N LEU A 260 -1.62 -10.41 -5.14
CA LEU A 260 -1.11 -10.59 -3.78
C LEU A 260 -1.54 -9.44 -2.85
N LYS A 261 -1.43 -8.18 -3.30
CA LYS A 261 -1.95 -7.01 -2.57
C LYS A 261 -3.45 -7.11 -2.33
N GLY A 262 -4.21 -7.52 -3.34
CA GLY A 262 -5.65 -7.76 -3.23
C GLY A 262 -5.99 -8.87 -2.23
N TRP A 263 -5.22 -9.96 -2.20
CA TRP A 263 -5.35 -11.01 -1.20
C TRP A 263 -5.01 -10.52 0.22
N ALA A 264 -3.91 -9.81 0.40
CA ALA A 264 -3.50 -9.25 1.70
C ALA A 264 -4.53 -8.26 2.26
N LYS A 265 -5.09 -7.40 1.41
CA LYS A 265 -6.18 -6.47 1.79
C LYS A 265 -7.44 -7.20 2.26
N ARG A 266 -7.75 -8.36 1.67
CA ARG A 266 -8.88 -9.21 2.11
C ARG A 266 -8.64 -9.86 3.47
N LEU A 267 -7.40 -10.20 3.80
CA LEU A 267 -7.05 -10.76 5.12
C LEU A 267 -7.21 -9.73 6.24
N GLY A 268 -6.68 -8.52 6.09
CA GLY A 268 -6.75 -7.49 7.16
C GLY A 268 -8.17 -7.00 7.50
N ASN A 269 -9.11 -7.08 6.55
CA ASN A 269 -10.48 -6.59 6.75
C ASN A 269 -11.43 -7.61 7.39
N LYS A 270 -11.12 -8.91 7.37
CA LYS A 270 -12.05 -9.95 7.81
C LYS A 270 -12.13 -10.05 9.34
N ASP A 271 -10.99 -9.99 10.02
CA ASP A 271 -10.90 -10.07 11.48
C ASP A 271 -11.47 -8.82 12.16
N THR A 272 -11.19 -7.64 11.58
CA THR A 272 -11.68 -6.36 12.10
C THR A 272 -13.21 -6.24 12.02
N GLN A 273 -13.81 -6.74 10.93
CA GLN A 273 -15.27 -6.73 10.75
C GLN A 273 -15.98 -7.73 11.67
N GLN A 274 -15.40 -8.91 11.90
CA GLN A 274 -15.95 -9.88 12.86
C GLN A 274 -15.90 -9.36 14.29
N GLU A 275 -14.81 -8.72 14.71
CA GLU A 275 -14.68 -8.14 16.05
C GLU A 275 -15.63 -6.95 16.26
N LEU A 276 -15.76 -6.07 15.25
CA LEU A 276 -16.74 -4.97 15.27
C LEU A 276 -18.18 -5.49 15.36
N ALA A 277 -18.53 -6.52 14.57
CA ALA A 277 -19.85 -7.15 14.61
C ALA A 277 -20.14 -7.73 16.01
N LYS A 278 -19.19 -8.47 16.59
CA LYS A 278 -19.32 -9.04 17.94
C LYS A 278 -19.53 -7.95 19.00
N ARG A 279 -18.77 -6.85 18.94
CA ARG A 279 -18.92 -5.71 19.87
C ARG A 279 -20.25 -4.99 19.70
N LYS A 280 -20.75 -4.85 18.46
CA LYS A 280 -22.05 -4.25 18.20
C LYS A 280 -23.19 -5.11 18.75
N THR A 281 -23.13 -6.43 18.59
CA THR A 281 -24.09 -7.36 19.20
C THR A 281 -24.07 -7.27 20.73
N GLN A 282 -22.90 -7.19 21.36
CA GLN A 282 -22.79 -7.00 22.81
C GLN A 282 -23.44 -5.68 23.28
N PHE A 283 -23.23 -4.60 22.52
CA PHE A 283 -23.84 -3.31 22.79
C PHE A 283 -25.38 -3.36 22.71
N GLU A 284 -25.94 -4.00 21.68
CA GLU A 284 -27.40 -4.14 21.52
C GLU A 284 -28.02 -4.93 22.69
N LEU A 285 -27.39 -6.05 23.09
CA LEU A 285 -27.83 -6.83 24.25
C LEU A 285 -27.75 -6.03 25.56
N TRP A 286 -26.66 -5.29 25.76
CA TRP A 286 -26.50 -4.42 26.93
C TRP A 286 -27.54 -3.29 26.95
N LEU A 287 -27.76 -2.62 25.81
CA LEU A 287 -28.70 -1.51 25.68
C LEU A 287 -30.13 -1.96 25.98
N ASN A 288 -30.52 -3.14 25.51
CA ASN A 288 -31.83 -3.73 25.80
C ASN A 288 -32.05 -3.94 27.30
N LYS A 289 -31.05 -4.46 28.03
CA LYS A 289 -31.14 -4.69 29.48
C LYS A 289 -31.23 -3.40 30.27
N VAL A 290 -30.43 -2.39 29.94
CA VAL A 290 -30.52 -1.09 30.65
C VAL A 290 -31.83 -0.34 30.31
N ASN A 291 -32.37 -0.53 29.11
CA ASN A 291 -33.69 0.00 28.77
C ASN A 291 -34.83 -0.65 29.57
N GLN A 292 -34.71 -1.92 29.97
CA GLN A 292 -35.68 -2.55 30.87
C GLN A 292 -35.72 -1.84 32.24
N ILE A 293 -34.56 -1.45 32.77
CA ILE A 293 -34.48 -0.64 34.01
C ILE A 293 -35.26 0.67 33.83
N LYS A 294 -34.97 1.41 32.75
CA LYS A 294 -35.65 2.68 32.45
C LYS A 294 -37.16 2.50 32.32
N LEU A 295 -37.61 1.44 31.65
CA LEU A 295 -39.03 1.15 31.46
C LEU A 295 -39.72 0.87 32.80
N GLU A 296 -39.10 0.10 33.69
CA GLU A 296 -39.63 -0.19 35.02
C GLU A 296 -39.84 1.11 35.82
N PHE A 297 -38.83 1.98 35.89
CA PHE A 297 -38.97 3.27 36.55
C PHE A 297 -40.08 4.13 35.93
N LYS A 298 -40.18 4.17 34.60
CA LYS A 298 -41.23 4.93 33.91
C LYS A 298 -42.63 4.42 34.23
N GLN A 299 -42.81 3.10 34.26
CA GLN A 299 -44.09 2.47 34.62
C GLN A 299 -44.50 2.84 36.04
N VAL A 300 -43.58 2.73 37.01
CA VAL A 300 -43.86 3.09 38.39
C VAL A 300 -44.12 4.59 38.54
N VAL A 301 -43.40 5.46 37.82
CA VAL A 301 -43.72 6.90 37.79
C VAL A 301 -45.14 7.15 37.30
N ASN A 302 -45.55 6.56 36.17
CA ASN A 302 -46.91 6.76 35.65
C ASN A 302 -47.97 6.31 36.66
N VAL A 303 -47.76 5.17 37.33
CA VAL A 303 -48.68 4.69 38.36
C VAL A 303 -48.74 5.66 39.55
N ILE A 304 -47.59 6.13 40.04
CA ILE A 304 -47.54 7.09 41.15
C ILE A 304 -48.24 8.40 40.76
N ASP A 305 -47.97 8.91 39.57
CA ASP A 305 -48.51 10.15 39.04
C ASP A 305 -50.04 10.12 38.90
N GLU A 306 -50.61 8.97 38.53
CA GLU A 306 -52.05 8.75 38.44
C GLU A 306 -52.75 8.58 39.80
N ASN A 307 -52.02 8.17 40.85
CA ASN A 307 -52.61 7.72 42.12
C ASN A 307 -52.21 8.55 43.36
N VAL A 308 -51.23 9.45 43.25
CA VAL A 308 -50.78 10.29 44.38
C VAL A 308 -51.23 11.73 44.19
N GLU A 309 -52.21 12.17 45.01
CA GLU A 309 -52.80 13.51 44.87
C GLU A 309 -51.89 14.64 45.37
N SER A 310 -50.95 14.37 46.27
CA SER A 310 -50.10 15.39 46.91
C SER A 310 -48.88 15.80 46.08
N TYR A 311 -48.48 14.97 45.12
CA TYR A 311 -47.31 15.20 44.26
C TYR A 311 -47.56 14.71 42.84
N TYR A 312 -47.13 15.48 41.86
CA TYR A 312 -47.00 15.05 40.47
C TYR A 312 -45.55 14.63 40.21
N VAL A 313 -45.33 13.49 39.55
CA VAL A 313 -44.00 12.93 39.30
C VAL A 313 -43.74 12.85 37.80
N SER A 314 -42.78 13.65 37.32
CA SER A 314 -42.44 13.69 35.89
C SER A 314 -41.24 12.81 35.57
N PHE A 315 -41.32 12.05 34.47
CA PHE A 315 -40.23 11.25 33.92
C PHE A 315 -39.68 11.89 32.64
N TYR A 316 -38.38 12.22 32.61
CA TYR A 316 -37.71 12.76 31.44
C TYR A 316 -36.69 11.78 30.87
N GLU A 317 -36.84 11.45 29.59
CA GLU A 317 -35.94 10.55 28.86
C GLU A 317 -34.93 11.34 28.03
N TYR A 318 -33.65 10.98 28.15
CA TYR A 318 -32.60 11.53 27.31
C TYR A 318 -32.40 10.67 26.05
N PRO A 319 -31.73 11.20 25.01
CA PRO A 319 -31.40 10.41 23.82
C PRO A 319 -30.64 9.12 24.16
N PRO A 320 -30.90 8.02 23.43
CA PRO A 320 -30.26 6.74 23.71
C PRO A 320 -28.74 6.81 23.55
N ILE A 321 -28.04 6.00 24.34
CA ILE A 321 -26.58 5.83 24.20
C ILE A 321 -26.27 5.20 22.85
N THR A 322 -25.36 5.81 22.12
CA THR A 322 -24.82 5.28 20.84
C THR A 322 -23.73 4.25 21.10
N PHE A 323 -23.46 3.37 20.12
CA PHE A 323 -22.35 2.42 20.18
C PHE A 323 -20.99 3.08 20.47
N GLU A 324 -20.73 4.25 19.89
CA GLU A 324 -19.50 5.00 20.10
C GLU A 324 -19.32 5.46 21.55
N LYS A 325 -20.36 6.07 22.16
CA LYS A 325 -20.37 6.41 23.58
C LYS A 325 -20.21 5.19 24.49
N TYR A 326 -20.83 4.06 24.13
CA TYR A 326 -20.65 2.79 24.85
C TYR A 326 -19.18 2.33 24.83
N GLN A 327 -18.49 2.44 23.69
CA GLN A 327 -17.06 2.14 23.60
C GLN A 327 -16.22 3.12 24.44
N GLN A 328 -16.51 4.42 24.37
CA GLN A 328 -15.82 5.43 25.18
C GLN A 328 -15.98 5.18 26.69
N LEU A 329 -17.18 4.81 27.14
CA LEU A 329 -17.44 4.44 28.53
C LEU A 329 -16.67 3.16 28.95
N ARG A 330 -16.52 2.18 28.06
CA ARG A 330 -15.72 0.97 28.33
C ARG A 330 -14.22 1.23 28.36
N GLU A 331 -13.72 2.12 27.53
CA GLU A 331 -12.28 2.36 27.42
C GLU A 331 -11.81 3.39 28.45
N LYS A 332 -12.52 4.52 28.53
CA LYS A 332 -12.11 5.71 29.29
C LYS A 332 -12.89 5.89 30.59
N GLY A 333 -14.06 5.26 30.71
CA GLY A 333 -14.95 5.40 31.86
C GLY A 333 -15.88 6.62 31.84
N ILE A 334 -15.66 7.55 30.89
CA ILE A 334 -16.38 8.82 30.77
C ILE A 334 -16.71 9.07 29.29
N ALA A 335 -17.92 9.56 29.03
CA ALA A 335 -18.34 10.10 27.73
C ALA A 335 -19.31 11.26 27.97
N ALA A 336 -19.39 12.20 27.01
CA ALA A 336 -20.31 13.34 27.11
C ALA A 336 -21.76 12.93 26.82
N GLY A 337 -22.71 13.56 27.51
CA GLY A 337 -24.15 13.35 27.29
C GLY A 337 -24.57 11.90 27.54
N THR A 338 -24.27 11.38 28.72
CA THR A 338 -24.58 10.01 29.16
C THR A 338 -25.72 9.93 30.17
N ASN A 339 -26.41 11.04 30.39
CA ASN A 339 -27.67 11.07 31.12
C ASN A 339 -28.66 10.15 30.40
N PHE A 340 -29.38 9.33 31.15
CA PHE A 340 -30.24 8.30 30.58
C PHE A 340 -31.71 8.60 30.84
N PHE A 341 -32.07 8.88 32.09
CA PHE A 341 -33.37 9.45 32.46
C PHE A 341 -33.26 10.23 33.77
N SER A 342 -34.24 11.10 34.02
CA SER A 342 -34.39 11.80 35.30
C SER A 342 -35.84 11.79 35.76
N ILE A 343 -36.02 11.76 37.06
CA ILE A 343 -37.30 11.76 37.75
C ILE A 343 -37.38 13.05 38.56
N ARG A 344 -38.44 13.83 38.39
CA ARG A 344 -38.66 15.06 39.16
C ARG A 344 -39.95 14.96 39.95
N PHE A 345 -39.88 15.35 41.21
CA PHE A 345 -40.99 15.34 42.14
C PHE A 345 -41.45 16.78 42.34
N HIS A 346 -42.73 17.03 42.08
CA HIS A 346 -43.33 18.35 42.19
C HIS A 346 -44.36 18.34 43.30
N ASN A 347 -44.33 19.35 44.16
CA ASN A 347 -45.37 19.52 45.16
C ASN A 347 -46.58 20.21 44.49
N ASN A 348 -47.76 19.58 44.57
CA ASN A 348 -48.94 20.05 43.83
C ASN A 348 -49.48 21.39 44.34
N GLU A 349 -49.33 21.70 45.62
CA GLU A 349 -49.81 22.96 46.22
C GLU A 349 -48.97 24.17 45.78
N THR A 350 -47.65 23.99 45.71
CA THR A 350 -46.70 25.07 45.40
C THR A 350 -46.28 25.11 43.94
N ASN A 351 -46.57 24.05 43.18
CA ASN A 351 -46.09 23.80 41.83
C ASN A 351 -44.56 23.95 41.69
N ARG A 352 -43.82 23.64 42.76
CA ARG A 352 -42.35 23.71 42.79
C ARG A 352 -41.76 22.31 42.74
N ILE A 353 -40.63 22.19 42.03
CA ILE A 353 -39.79 20.99 42.07
C ILE A 353 -39.20 20.88 43.48
N VAL A 354 -39.49 19.77 44.15
CA VAL A 354 -38.95 19.45 45.47
C VAL A 354 -37.60 18.75 45.35
N THR A 355 -37.49 17.82 44.41
CA THR A 355 -36.23 17.11 44.16
C THR A 355 -36.18 16.57 42.74
N THR A 356 -34.96 16.43 42.22
CA THR A 356 -34.68 15.77 40.94
C THR A 356 -33.60 14.71 41.13
N LEU A 357 -33.91 13.50 40.67
CA LEU A 357 -33.00 12.37 40.64
C LEU A 357 -32.64 12.05 39.19
N MET A 358 -31.37 11.78 38.91
CA MET A 358 -30.87 11.51 37.57
C MET A 358 -30.04 10.24 37.54
N PHE A 359 -30.35 9.40 36.56
CA PHE A 359 -29.58 8.21 36.24
C PHE A 359 -28.68 8.52 35.04
N ARG A 360 -27.37 8.37 35.21
CA ARG A 360 -26.38 8.62 34.15
C ARG A 360 -25.35 7.50 34.07
N PHE A 361 -24.86 7.22 32.88
CA PHE A 361 -23.76 6.27 32.74
C PHE A 361 -22.42 6.93 33.08
N TYR A 362 -21.70 6.31 34.02
CA TYR A 362 -20.37 6.72 34.43
C TYR A 362 -19.63 5.51 35.02
N ARG A 363 -18.37 5.30 34.65
CA ARG A 363 -17.55 4.22 35.20
C ARG A 363 -16.30 4.77 35.85
N SER A 364 -16.22 4.62 37.17
CA SER A 364 -14.97 4.88 37.90
C SER A 364 -13.98 3.74 37.69
N ASN A 365 -12.81 4.03 37.13
CA ASN A 365 -11.74 3.05 36.97
C ASN A 365 -11.20 2.50 38.31
N LYS A 366 -11.47 3.20 39.44
CA LYS A 366 -11.16 2.71 40.79
C LYS A 366 -12.14 1.63 41.25
N LYS A 367 -13.42 1.72 40.85
CA LYS A 367 -14.48 0.76 41.22
C LYS A 367 -14.57 -0.40 40.23
N PHE A 368 -14.29 -0.13 38.95
CA PHE A 368 -14.38 -1.11 37.87
C PHE A 368 -13.16 -0.96 36.96
N PRO A 369 -12.24 -1.94 36.92
CA PRO A 369 -11.06 -1.85 36.06
C PRO A 369 -11.47 -1.85 34.58
N PRO A 370 -10.66 -1.27 33.67
CA PRO A 370 -10.95 -1.26 32.23
C PRO A 370 -11.17 -2.63 31.59
N THR A 371 -10.66 -3.70 32.24
CA THR A 371 -10.84 -5.09 31.83
C THR A 371 -12.23 -5.65 32.14
N ALA A 372 -13.01 -5.02 33.03
CA ALA A 372 -14.38 -5.42 33.32
C ALA A 372 -15.35 -4.82 32.28
N ASN A 373 -16.26 -5.62 31.71
CA ASN A 373 -17.26 -5.13 30.74
C ASN A 373 -18.48 -4.51 31.43
N ILE A 374 -18.22 -3.67 32.42
CA ILE A 374 -19.24 -3.11 33.30
C ILE A 374 -19.34 -1.61 33.06
N ILE A 375 -20.55 -1.14 32.74
CA ILE A 375 -20.89 0.27 32.63
C ILE A 375 -22.04 0.55 33.60
N PRO A 376 -21.77 1.18 34.75
CA PRO A 376 -22.79 1.52 35.74
C PRO A 376 -23.73 2.63 35.27
N LEU A 377 -25.01 2.45 35.56
CA LEU A 377 -26.04 3.48 35.56
C LEU A 377 -26.15 4.03 36.99
N GLU A 378 -25.47 5.14 37.23
CA GLU A 378 -25.29 5.75 38.56
C GLU A 378 -26.46 6.67 38.90
N LEU A 379 -26.94 6.58 40.14
CA LEU A 379 -27.94 7.49 40.72
C LEU A 379 -27.27 8.77 41.23
N ASN A 380 -27.80 9.90 40.78
CA ASN A 380 -27.35 11.23 41.14
C ASN A 380 -28.54 12.05 41.62
N PHE A 381 -28.28 13.00 42.51
CA PHE A 381 -29.25 13.93 43.05
C PHE A 381 -28.90 15.35 42.62
N PHE A 382 -29.92 16.15 42.32
CA PHE A 382 -29.75 17.55 41.98
C PHE A 382 -29.60 18.40 43.24
N ASN A 383 -28.41 18.95 43.46
CA ASN A 383 -28.15 19.84 44.58
C ASN A 383 -28.55 21.28 44.20
N ALA A 384 -29.58 21.80 44.84
CA ALA A 384 -30.11 23.14 44.57
C ALA A 384 -29.15 24.27 44.99
N GLU A 385 -28.28 24.05 45.98
CA GLU A 385 -27.31 25.05 46.43
C GLU A 385 -26.17 25.23 45.41
N THR A 386 -25.70 24.12 44.84
CA THR A 386 -24.63 24.13 43.83
C THR A 386 -25.15 24.21 42.40
N ASN A 387 -26.47 24.08 42.20
CA ASN A 387 -27.14 24.01 40.91
C ASN A 387 -26.53 22.94 39.97
N ASP A 388 -26.15 21.78 40.53
CA ASP A 388 -25.48 20.69 39.79
C ASP A 388 -25.86 19.31 40.34
N PHE A 389 -25.64 18.27 39.53
CA PHE A 389 -25.87 16.88 39.91
C PHE A 389 -24.65 16.27 40.62
N GLN A 390 -24.90 15.69 41.80
CA GLN A 390 -23.89 14.98 42.58
C GLN A 390 -24.27 13.52 42.74
N PHE A 391 -23.28 12.63 42.86
CA PHE A 391 -23.56 11.23 43.18
C PHE A 391 -24.31 11.15 44.51
N ILE A 392 -25.37 10.34 44.56
CA ILE A 392 -26.23 10.25 45.74
C ILE A 392 -25.45 9.89 47.02
N GLY A 393 -24.37 9.10 46.88
CA GLY A 393 -23.50 8.71 47.98
C GLY A 393 -22.69 9.84 48.64
N TYR A 394 -22.59 11.01 48.00
CA TYR A 394 -21.94 12.21 48.55
C TYR A 394 -22.96 13.31 48.93
N SER A 395 -24.25 13.03 48.82
CA SER A 395 -25.31 13.97 49.17
C SER A 395 -25.73 13.85 50.64
N ASN A 396 -26.43 14.87 51.14
CA ASN A 396 -27.07 14.84 52.46
C ASN A 396 -28.11 13.71 52.58
N HIS A 397 -28.63 13.21 51.46
CA HIS A 397 -29.58 12.10 51.39
C HIS A 397 -28.92 10.72 51.22
N SER A 398 -27.59 10.64 51.33
CA SER A 398 -26.83 9.39 51.16
C SER A 398 -27.26 8.29 52.14
N HIS A 399 -27.76 8.65 53.33
CA HIS A 399 -28.28 7.71 54.34
C HIS A 399 -29.76 7.36 54.14
N GLU A 400 -30.50 8.16 53.39
CA GLU A 400 -31.94 8.02 53.17
C GLU A 400 -32.23 7.11 51.97
N ILE A 401 -31.47 7.28 50.88
CA ILE A 401 -31.57 6.47 49.68
C ILE A 401 -30.37 5.56 49.59
N ASN A 402 -30.56 4.26 49.77
CA ASN A 402 -29.46 3.28 49.73
C ASN A 402 -29.07 2.86 48.31
N LEU A 403 -29.95 3.03 47.31
CA LEU A 403 -29.62 2.70 45.93
C LEU A 403 -28.44 3.54 45.44
N ARG A 404 -27.50 2.94 44.72
CA ARG A 404 -26.32 3.63 44.17
C ARG A 404 -26.28 3.53 42.66
N SER A 405 -26.36 2.32 42.12
CA SER A 405 -26.29 2.10 40.68
C SER A 405 -26.88 0.78 40.26
N PHE A 406 -27.23 0.67 38.99
CA PHE A 406 -27.44 -0.61 38.31
C PHE A 406 -26.32 -0.88 37.33
N PHE A 407 -25.97 -2.14 37.10
CA PHE A 407 -25.11 -2.51 35.99
C PHE A 407 -25.36 -3.95 35.53
N ILE A 408 -24.90 -4.27 34.32
CA ILE A 408 -24.95 -5.63 33.79
C ILE A 408 -23.57 -6.25 33.99
N ALA A 409 -23.50 -7.36 34.72
CA ALA A 409 -22.27 -8.10 34.93
C ALA A 409 -21.83 -8.83 33.65
N ASP A 410 -20.58 -9.31 33.61
CA ASP A 410 -20.02 -10.01 32.44
C ASP A 410 -20.81 -11.27 32.04
N ASN A 411 -21.45 -11.93 33.01
CA ASN A 411 -22.34 -13.08 32.80
C ASN A 411 -23.75 -12.67 32.30
N GLY A 412 -24.00 -11.37 32.12
CA GLY A 412 -25.25 -10.80 31.66
C GLY A 412 -26.31 -10.59 32.75
N ARG A 413 -26.05 -10.89 34.02
CA ARG A 413 -27.03 -10.65 35.08
C ARG A 413 -27.12 -9.17 35.43
N LEU A 414 -28.32 -8.71 35.80
CA LEU A 414 -28.51 -7.40 36.39
C LEU A 414 -27.95 -7.43 37.81
N VAL A 415 -27.13 -6.45 38.14
CA VAL A 415 -26.59 -6.23 39.48
C VAL A 415 -27.04 -4.88 39.97
N VAL A 416 -27.54 -4.86 41.20
CA VAL A 416 -27.94 -3.66 41.91
C VAL A 416 -26.92 -3.38 43.00
N ARG A 417 -26.44 -2.15 43.06
CA ARG A 417 -25.50 -1.70 44.07
C ARG A 417 -26.20 -0.82 45.09
N TYR A 418 -25.97 -1.13 46.36
CA TYR A 418 -26.48 -0.37 47.49
C TYR A 418 -25.35 0.19 48.36
N ALA A 419 -25.67 1.19 49.18
CA ALA A 419 -24.86 1.64 50.29
C ALA A 419 -24.69 0.50 51.31
N ASN A 420 -23.47 0.29 51.80
CA ASN A 420 -23.21 -0.71 52.83
C ASN A 420 -23.38 -0.10 54.24
N SER A 421 -24.28 -0.67 55.05
CA SER A 421 -24.49 -0.29 56.45
C SER A 421 -23.71 -1.15 57.45
N ASP A 422 -22.94 -2.15 56.99
CA ASP A 422 -22.20 -3.07 57.84
C ASP A 422 -20.86 -2.49 58.30
N LYS A 423 -20.74 -2.21 59.60
CA LYS A 423 -19.54 -1.64 60.24
C LYS A 423 -18.29 -2.54 60.16
N LYS A 424 -18.41 -3.80 59.72
CA LYS A 424 -17.30 -4.77 59.67
C LYS A 424 -16.60 -4.87 58.31
N ASN A 425 -17.15 -4.29 57.24
CA ASN A 425 -16.57 -4.35 55.89
C ASN A 425 -16.21 -2.94 55.41
N PRO A 426 -14.92 -2.64 55.10
CA PRO A 426 -14.48 -1.28 54.74
C PRO A 426 -14.98 -0.76 53.38
N SER A 427 -15.69 -1.57 52.59
CA SER A 427 -16.36 -1.10 51.36
C SER A 427 -17.68 -0.41 51.70
N TRP A 428 -17.81 0.86 51.29
CA TRP A 428 -19.01 1.70 51.49
C TRP A 428 -20.21 1.30 50.62
N GLU A 429 -20.05 0.31 49.72
CA GLU A 429 -21.08 -0.17 48.79
C GLU A 429 -21.05 -1.71 48.68
N LYS A 430 -22.20 -2.32 48.35
CA LYS A 430 -22.39 -3.77 48.19
C LYS A 430 -23.22 -4.11 46.95
N ASP A 431 -22.80 -5.16 46.23
CA ASP A 431 -23.43 -5.66 45.00
C ASP A 431 -24.37 -6.83 45.27
N HIS A 432 -25.52 -6.83 44.60
CA HIS A 432 -26.57 -7.83 44.71
C HIS A 432 -27.02 -8.26 43.30
N ASP A 433 -26.95 -9.55 42.97
CA ASP A 433 -27.17 -10.08 41.60
C ASP A 433 -28.45 -10.93 41.44
N ASN A 434 -29.28 -11.02 42.50
CA ASN A 434 -30.52 -11.81 42.53
C ASN A 434 -31.75 -10.97 42.91
N GLU A 435 -31.65 -9.65 42.83
CA GLU A 435 -32.76 -8.73 43.15
C GLU A 435 -33.81 -8.74 42.04
N VAL A 436 -35.09 -8.66 42.41
CA VAL A 436 -36.20 -8.49 41.45
C VAL A 436 -36.32 -7.02 41.12
N LEU A 437 -36.12 -6.63 39.85
CA LEU A 437 -36.06 -5.23 39.43
C LEU A 437 -37.28 -4.40 39.87
N SER A 438 -38.49 -4.94 39.76
CA SER A 438 -39.72 -4.25 40.18
C SER A 438 -39.74 -3.94 41.68
N GLU A 439 -39.31 -4.87 42.53
CA GLU A 439 -39.20 -4.67 43.98
C GLU A 439 -38.17 -3.60 44.33
N VAL A 440 -37.04 -3.56 43.61
CA VAL A 440 -36.01 -2.55 43.79
C VAL A 440 -36.53 -1.16 43.44
N VAL A 441 -37.23 -1.03 42.30
CA VAL A 441 -37.81 0.24 41.87
C VAL A 441 -38.89 0.70 42.84
N GLN A 442 -39.78 -0.20 43.28
CA GLN A 442 -40.79 0.11 44.29
C GLN A 442 -40.14 0.59 45.60
N SER A 443 -39.19 -0.16 46.15
CA SER A 443 -38.48 0.21 47.38
C SER A 443 -37.75 1.54 47.26
N PHE A 444 -37.21 1.86 46.07
CA PHE A 444 -36.62 3.16 45.81
C PHE A 444 -37.65 4.29 45.96
N PHE A 445 -38.83 4.17 45.35
CA PHE A 445 -39.87 5.20 45.46
C PHE A 445 -40.38 5.32 46.90
N GLU A 446 -40.66 4.21 47.58
CA GLU A 446 -41.06 4.21 49.00
C GLU A 446 -40.07 5.00 49.87
N LYS A 447 -38.75 4.84 49.64
CA LYS A 447 -37.72 5.59 50.36
C LYS A 447 -37.68 7.06 49.99
N VAL A 448 -37.87 7.41 48.73
CA VAL A 448 -37.95 8.82 48.31
C VAL A 448 -39.15 9.50 48.96
N PHE A 449 -40.33 8.89 48.92
CA PHE A 449 -41.53 9.45 49.53
C PHE A 449 -41.42 9.57 51.06
N SER A 450 -40.96 8.52 51.74
CA SER A 450 -40.85 8.52 53.20
C SER A 450 -39.73 9.38 53.75
N SER A 451 -38.56 9.38 53.11
CA SER A 451 -37.35 9.98 53.68
C SER A 451 -37.04 11.35 53.11
N MET A 452 -37.26 11.58 51.80
CA MET A 452 -37.01 12.89 51.18
C MET A 452 -38.25 13.80 51.20
N LEU A 453 -39.45 13.23 51.02
CA LEU A 453 -40.71 14.01 50.94
C LEU A 453 -41.50 14.00 52.25
N GLY A 454 -41.13 13.16 53.22
CA GLY A 454 -41.75 13.09 54.55
C GLY A 454 -43.16 12.49 54.57
N ILE A 455 -43.53 11.69 53.57
CA ILE A 455 -44.84 11.04 53.46
C ILE A 455 -44.73 9.59 53.92
N ARG A 456 -45.49 9.22 54.96
CA ARG A 456 -45.53 7.85 55.47
C ARG A 456 -46.62 7.02 54.81
#